data_AF-A0A426QRF4-F1
#
_entry.id   AF-A0A426QRF4-F1
#
_cell.length_a   1.000
_cell.length_b   1.000
_cell.length_c   1.000
_cell.angle_alpha   90.00
_cell.angle_beta   90.00
_cell.angle_gamma   90.00
#
_symmetry.space_group_name_H-M   'P 1'
#
loop_
_entity.id
_entity.type
_entity.pdbx_description
1 polymer ?
#
loop_
_entity_poly.entity_id
_entity_poly.type
_entity_poly.pdbx_seq_one_letter_code
_entity_poly.pdbx_strand_id
1 'polypeptide(L)'
;MIEEFKADLKNLNSLQVYRKYVLGGGCHLLDNHSLFELREVICEHFRIEFNDVLMVGSGKLGFSIKPSRRYGLFNDDSDIDIAIVSTSLFERVWQEAYLYKKSGADWPSSGRFFKYLADGWVRPDKLPPSSYFGFTDEWWSFFNDLTSSNRFGPYKIRGGLYHSHFFLQEYQTICIDQCIQEAF
;
A
#
# COMPACT_ATOMS: atom_id res chain seq x y z
N MET A 1 8.93 -2.47 20.75
CA MET A 1 8.52 -2.74 19.36
C MET A 1 9.68 -2.59 18.38
N ILE A 2 10.30 -1.42 18.19
CA ILE A 2 11.47 -1.29 17.28
C ILE A 2 12.63 -2.21 17.69
N GLU A 3 12.99 -2.23 18.97
CA GLU A 3 14.11 -3.08 19.44
C GLU A 3 13.81 -4.58 19.30
N GLU A 4 12.55 -4.98 19.46
CA GLU A 4 12.11 -6.35 19.18
C GLU A 4 12.21 -6.67 17.68
N PHE A 5 11.74 -5.75 16.82
CA PHE A 5 11.86 -5.89 15.38
C PHE A 5 13.32 -6.03 14.96
N LYS A 6 14.22 -5.18 15.46
CA LYS A 6 15.68 -5.28 15.21
C LYS A 6 16.29 -6.57 15.73
N ALA A 7 15.84 -7.07 16.88
CA ALA A 7 16.28 -8.36 17.41
C ALA A 7 15.85 -9.52 16.49
N ASP A 8 14.64 -9.43 15.91
CA ASP A 8 14.15 -10.41 14.95
C ASP A 8 14.90 -10.36 13.61
N LEU A 9 15.29 -9.17 13.13
CA LEU A 9 16.11 -9.03 11.91
C LEU A 9 17.43 -9.82 11.99
N LYS A 10 17.91 -10.12 13.20
CA LYS A 10 19.12 -10.92 13.44
C LYS A 10 18.92 -12.42 13.22
N ASN A 11 17.69 -12.89 13.41
CA ASN A 11 17.37 -14.31 13.57
C ASN A 11 16.39 -14.82 12.52
N LEU A 12 15.67 -13.92 11.84
CA LEU A 12 14.64 -14.22 10.87
C LEU A 12 15.03 -13.69 9.49
N ASN A 13 14.68 -14.45 8.44
CA ASN A 13 14.75 -13.93 7.08
C ASN A 13 13.60 -12.95 6.79
N SER A 14 13.71 -12.19 5.70
CA SER A 14 12.71 -11.17 5.33
C SER A 14 11.30 -11.73 5.15
N LEU A 15 11.16 -12.96 4.64
CA LEU A 15 9.86 -13.62 4.52
C LEU A 15 9.21 -13.89 5.89
N GLN A 16 9.99 -14.37 6.86
CA GLN A 16 9.50 -14.60 8.22
C GLN A 16 9.13 -13.28 8.91
N VAL A 17 9.92 -12.23 8.73
CA VAL A 17 9.63 -10.89 9.27
C VAL A 17 8.36 -10.31 8.63
N TYR A 18 8.20 -10.42 7.30
CA TYR A 18 6.99 -10.02 6.59
C TYR A 18 5.74 -10.73 7.16
N ARG A 19 5.81 -12.05 7.33
CA ARG A 19 4.71 -12.83 7.92
C ARG A 19 4.42 -12.42 9.37
N LYS A 20 5.45 -12.19 10.19
CA LYS A 20 5.30 -11.83 11.60
C LYS A 20 4.69 -10.43 11.79
N TYR A 21 5.17 -9.44 11.05
CA TYR A 21 4.89 -8.02 11.31
C TYR A 21 3.92 -7.36 10.33
N VAL A 22 3.92 -7.77 9.06
CA VAL A 22 3.06 -7.17 8.03
C VAL A 22 1.73 -7.92 7.94
N LEU A 23 1.79 -9.24 7.76
CA LEU A 23 0.58 -10.09 7.72
C LEU A 23 0.02 -10.38 9.12
N GLY A 24 0.92 -10.62 10.07
CA GLY A 24 0.60 -10.88 11.47
C GLY A 24 0.66 -9.64 12.35
N GLY A 25 0.67 -9.87 13.67
CA GLY A 25 0.79 -8.83 14.68
C GLY A 25 -0.44 -7.94 14.83
N GLY A 26 -0.49 -7.18 15.92
CA GLY A 26 -1.49 -6.12 16.10
C GLY A 26 -1.27 -4.96 15.13
N CYS A 27 -2.27 -4.08 14.99
CA CYS A 27 -2.06 -2.78 14.35
C CYS A 27 -1.68 -1.77 15.42
N HIS A 28 -0.64 -0.97 15.17
CA HIS A 28 -0.22 0.07 16.11
C HIS A 28 -1.25 1.19 16.22
N LEU A 29 -1.81 1.63 15.09
CA LEU A 29 -2.68 2.80 15.03
C LEU A 29 -4.15 2.51 15.34
N LEU A 30 -4.70 1.46 14.73
CA LEU A 30 -6.13 1.15 14.80
C LEU A 30 -6.37 -0.07 15.68
N ASP A 31 -7.44 -0.04 16.47
CA ASP A 31 -7.93 -1.24 17.13
C ASP A 31 -8.53 -2.24 16.12
N ASN A 32 -8.81 -3.46 16.58
CA ASN A 32 -9.30 -4.53 15.71
C ASN A 32 -10.65 -4.18 15.06
N HIS A 33 -11.50 -3.42 15.74
CA HIS A 33 -12.82 -3.04 15.23
C HIS A 33 -12.70 -2.01 14.11
N SER A 34 -11.94 -0.94 14.33
CA SER A 34 -11.70 0.13 13.34
C SER A 34 -10.94 -0.40 12.13
N LEU A 35 -9.95 -1.29 12.34
CA LEU A 35 -9.24 -1.94 11.25
C LEU A 35 -10.17 -2.85 10.42
N PHE A 36 -11.07 -3.58 11.07
CA PHE A 36 -12.08 -4.39 10.38
C PHE A 36 -12.99 -3.49 9.53
N GLU A 37 -13.58 -2.43 10.11
CA GLU A 37 -14.47 -1.52 9.38
C GLU A 37 -13.79 -0.85 8.19
N LEU A 38 -12.53 -0.40 8.35
CA LEU A 38 -11.77 0.20 7.25
C LEU A 38 -11.62 -0.78 6.09
N ARG A 39 -11.26 -2.03 6.39
CA ARG A 39 -11.09 -3.08 5.38
C ARG A 39 -12.42 -3.43 4.73
N GLU A 40 -13.51 -3.58 5.50
CA GLU A 40 -14.84 -3.89 4.98
C GLU A 40 -15.31 -2.85 3.96
N VAL A 41 -15.23 -1.54 4.28
CA VAL A 41 -15.66 -0.47 3.37
C VAL A 41 -14.87 -0.49 2.06
N ILE A 42 -13.57 -0.82 2.12
CA ILE A 42 -12.72 -0.95 0.92
C ILE A 42 -13.12 -2.19 0.11
N CYS A 43 -13.43 -3.31 0.77
CA CYS A 43 -13.89 -4.54 0.13
C CYS A 43 -15.22 -4.35 -0.60
N GLU A 44 -16.19 -3.68 0.02
CA GLU A 44 -17.48 -3.38 -0.59
C GLU A 44 -17.34 -2.48 -1.82
N HIS A 45 -16.49 -1.45 -1.73
CA HIS A 45 -16.30 -0.50 -2.82
C HIS A 45 -15.65 -1.14 -4.05
N PHE A 46 -14.52 -1.84 -3.86
CA PHE A 46 -13.76 -2.43 -4.97
C PHE A 46 -14.19 -3.87 -5.32
N ARG A 47 -15.09 -4.48 -4.54
CA ARG A 47 -15.52 -5.88 -4.66
C ARG A 47 -14.33 -6.84 -4.60
N ILE A 48 -13.53 -6.70 -3.54
CA ILE A 48 -12.31 -7.47 -3.29
C ILE A 48 -12.48 -8.28 -2.01
N GLU A 49 -11.83 -9.43 -1.94
CA GLU A 49 -11.84 -10.29 -0.76
C GLU A 49 -11.19 -9.62 0.46
N PHE A 50 -11.74 -9.88 1.64
CA PHE A 50 -11.29 -9.23 2.87
C PHE A 50 -9.79 -9.41 3.16
N ASN A 51 -9.26 -10.60 2.90
CA ASN A 51 -7.85 -10.93 3.12
C ASN A 51 -6.89 -10.30 2.11
N ASP A 52 -7.43 -9.69 1.05
CA ASP A 52 -6.67 -9.00 0.02
C ASP A 52 -6.58 -7.49 0.27
N VAL A 53 -7.19 -6.99 1.35
CA VAL A 53 -7.05 -5.61 1.83
C VAL A 53 -6.26 -5.61 3.13
N LEU A 54 -5.04 -5.07 3.13
CA LEU A 54 -4.11 -5.09 4.26
C LEU A 54 -3.68 -3.68 4.64
N MET A 55 -3.69 -3.38 5.93
CA MET A 55 -3.01 -2.19 6.44
C MET A 55 -1.52 -2.49 6.59
N VAL A 56 -0.68 -1.63 6.00
CA VAL A 56 0.77 -1.76 5.97
C VAL A 56 1.43 -0.46 6.43
N GLY A 57 2.75 -0.37 6.28
CA GLY A 57 3.48 0.86 6.56
C GLY A 57 3.56 1.20 8.05
N SER A 58 3.85 2.48 8.34
CA SER A 58 4.13 2.93 9.70
C SER A 58 2.89 2.93 10.59
N GLY A 59 1.68 3.09 10.06
CA GLY A 59 0.46 2.98 10.86
C GLY A 59 0.25 1.57 11.41
N LYS A 60 0.63 0.54 10.64
CA LYS A 60 0.58 -0.86 11.07
C LYS A 60 1.68 -1.17 12.10
N LEU A 61 2.92 -0.77 11.80
CA LEU A 61 4.11 -1.15 12.58
C LEU A 61 4.44 -0.21 13.74
N GLY A 62 3.90 1.01 13.76
CA GLY A 62 4.29 2.10 14.65
C GLY A 62 5.58 2.82 14.25
N PHE A 63 6.24 2.39 13.18
CA PHE A 63 7.43 3.01 12.61
C PHE A 63 7.60 2.63 11.14
N SER A 64 8.35 3.44 10.39
CA SER A 64 8.60 3.18 8.97
C SER A 64 9.77 2.22 8.75
N ILE A 65 9.62 1.31 7.79
CA ILE A 65 10.72 0.46 7.26
C ILE A 65 11.22 0.96 5.89
N LYS A 66 10.60 2.01 5.33
CA LYS A 66 11.01 2.61 4.05
C LYS A 66 12.39 3.26 4.22
N PRO A 67 13.33 3.09 3.26
CA PRO A 67 14.70 3.61 3.39
C PRO A 67 14.80 5.10 3.77
N SER A 68 13.97 5.93 3.17
CA SER A 68 14.01 7.38 3.38
C SER A 68 13.59 7.86 4.77
N ARG A 69 12.92 7.01 5.56
CA ARG A 69 12.40 7.34 6.90
C ARG A 69 12.55 6.17 7.88
N ARG A 70 13.55 5.33 7.68
CA ARG A 70 13.66 4.05 8.41
C ARG A 70 13.75 4.26 9.91
N TYR A 71 13.01 3.43 10.66
CA TYR A 71 12.82 3.51 12.11
C TYR A 71 12.23 4.84 12.61
N GLY A 72 11.84 5.75 11.72
CA GLY A 72 11.07 6.93 12.07
C GLY A 72 9.72 6.51 12.64
N LEU A 73 9.41 7.01 13.83
CA LEU A 73 8.15 6.71 14.52
C LEU A 73 6.96 7.23 13.71
N PHE A 74 5.84 6.50 13.82
CA PHE A 74 4.56 7.02 13.38
C PHE A 74 4.23 8.32 14.13
N ASN A 75 3.72 9.31 13.40
CA ASN A 75 3.44 10.65 13.89
C ASN A 75 2.31 11.31 13.09
N ASP A 76 1.96 12.55 13.43
CA ASP A 76 0.86 13.31 12.81
C ASP A 76 1.02 13.54 11.30
N ASP A 77 2.25 13.47 10.77
CA ASP A 77 2.56 13.58 9.35
C ASP A 77 2.55 12.23 8.61
N SER A 78 2.18 11.15 9.30
CA SER A 78 2.11 9.80 8.74
C SER A 78 0.75 9.49 8.11
N ASP A 79 0.76 8.63 7.10
CA ASP A 79 -0.43 8.17 6.41
C ASP A 79 -0.85 6.77 6.92
N ILE A 80 -2.13 6.45 6.80
CA ILE A 80 -2.67 5.08 6.84
C ILE A 80 -2.48 4.47 5.45
N ASP A 81 -1.45 3.64 5.31
CA ASP A 81 -1.13 2.92 4.08
C ASP A 81 -1.95 1.62 3.97
N ILE A 82 -2.75 1.47 2.93
CA ILE A 82 -3.50 0.25 2.60
C ILE A 82 -2.92 -0.39 1.33
N ALA A 83 -2.56 -1.67 1.42
CA ALA A 83 -2.27 -2.51 0.27
C ALA A 83 -3.54 -3.26 -0.13
N ILE A 84 -3.99 -3.03 -1.37
CA ILE A 84 -5.08 -3.76 -2.00
C ILE A 84 -4.46 -4.74 -2.99
N VAL A 85 -4.80 -6.02 -2.90
CA VAL A 85 -4.31 -7.08 -3.77
C VAL A 85 -5.45 -7.54 -4.66
N SER A 86 -5.34 -7.38 -5.98
CA SER A 86 -6.39 -7.90 -6.87
C SER A 86 -5.88 -8.00 -8.29
N THR A 87 -5.75 -9.23 -8.79
CA THR A 87 -5.36 -9.49 -10.18
C THR A 87 -6.34 -8.84 -11.15
N SER A 88 -7.65 -9.05 -10.94
CA SER A 88 -8.68 -8.57 -11.87
C SER A 88 -8.76 -7.04 -11.91
N LEU A 89 -8.70 -6.37 -10.75
CA LEU A 89 -8.68 -4.91 -10.71
C LEU A 89 -7.38 -4.37 -11.34
N PHE A 90 -6.25 -4.98 -11.03
CA PHE A 90 -4.96 -4.60 -11.59
C PHE A 90 -4.94 -4.72 -13.12
N GLU A 91 -5.37 -5.85 -13.67
CA GLU A 91 -5.42 -6.09 -15.11
C GLU A 91 -6.37 -5.12 -15.82
N ARG A 92 -7.54 -4.83 -15.22
CA ARG A 92 -8.45 -3.80 -15.75
C ARG A 92 -7.75 -2.44 -15.86
N VAL A 93 -7.13 -1.98 -14.77
CA VAL A 93 -6.43 -0.69 -14.74
C VAL A 93 -5.28 -0.66 -15.75
N TRP A 94 -4.55 -1.77 -15.88
CA TRP A 94 -3.50 -1.89 -16.90
C TRP A 94 -4.06 -1.74 -18.31
N GLN A 95 -5.11 -2.48 -18.67
CA GLN A 95 -5.72 -2.41 -20.00
C GLN A 95 -6.17 -0.98 -20.32
N GLU A 96 -6.88 -0.34 -19.40
CA GLU A 96 -7.33 1.05 -19.56
C GLU A 96 -6.12 1.99 -19.73
N ALA A 97 -5.09 1.86 -18.90
CA ALA A 97 -3.91 2.73 -18.94
C ALA A 97 -3.10 2.54 -20.24
N TYR A 98 -3.04 1.32 -20.75
CA TYR A 98 -2.42 1.01 -22.04
C TYR A 98 -3.18 1.69 -23.18
N LEU A 99 -4.51 1.60 -23.21
CA LEU A 99 -5.33 2.27 -24.20
C LEU A 99 -5.19 3.79 -24.13
N TYR A 100 -5.14 4.36 -22.92
CA TYR A 100 -4.90 5.78 -22.70
C TYR A 100 -3.55 6.20 -23.30
N LYS A 101 -2.46 5.49 -23.00
CA LYS A 101 -1.14 5.77 -23.59
C LYS A 101 -1.15 5.65 -25.12
N LYS A 102 -1.83 4.63 -25.66
CA LYS A 102 -1.94 4.40 -27.11
C LYS A 102 -2.66 5.54 -27.83
N SER A 103 -3.61 6.21 -27.16
CA SER A 103 -4.33 7.35 -27.74
C SER A 103 -3.45 8.56 -28.07
N GLY A 104 -2.23 8.64 -27.49
CA GLY A 104 -1.35 9.80 -27.62
C GLY A 104 -1.68 10.96 -26.70
N ALA A 105 -2.62 10.79 -25.76
CA ALA A 105 -2.94 11.78 -24.74
C ALA A 105 -1.73 12.11 -23.84
N ASP A 106 -1.68 13.35 -23.34
CA ASP A 106 -0.59 13.78 -22.47
C ASP A 106 -0.60 12.99 -21.15
N TRP A 107 0.53 12.35 -20.86
CA TRP A 107 0.77 11.58 -19.64
C TRP A 107 2.24 11.60 -19.26
N PRO A 108 2.72 12.68 -18.62
CA PRO A 108 4.13 12.85 -18.29
C PRO A 108 4.67 11.77 -17.33
N SER A 109 3.80 11.15 -16.53
CA SER A 109 4.16 10.09 -15.58
C SER A 109 4.09 8.67 -16.17
N SER A 110 3.68 8.48 -17.43
CA SER A 110 3.48 7.16 -18.04
C SER A 110 4.69 6.23 -17.91
N GLY A 111 5.90 6.71 -18.18
CA GLY A 111 7.12 5.90 -18.04
C GLY A 111 7.33 5.37 -16.62
N ARG A 112 7.04 6.19 -15.60
CA ARG A 112 7.10 5.77 -14.18
C ARG A 112 5.98 4.81 -13.84
N PHE A 113 4.76 5.04 -14.34
CA PHE A 113 3.65 4.12 -14.15
C PHE A 113 3.99 2.72 -14.66
N PHE A 114 4.40 2.59 -15.93
CA PHE A 114 4.71 1.28 -16.52
C PHE A 114 5.91 0.60 -15.86
N LYS A 115 6.85 1.37 -15.29
CA LYS A 115 7.92 0.80 -14.47
C LYS A 115 7.36 0.10 -13.24
N TYR A 116 6.56 0.78 -12.43
CA TYR A 116 5.96 0.17 -11.22
C TYR A 116 4.96 -0.94 -11.55
N LEU A 117 4.24 -0.78 -12.66
CA LEU A 117 3.35 -1.81 -13.17
C LEU A 117 4.09 -3.12 -13.46
N ALA A 118 5.29 -3.04 -14.06
CA ALA A 118 6.15 -4.21 -14.30
C ALA A 118 6.63 -4.88 -12.99
N ASP A 119 6.75 -4.09 -11.91
CA ASP A 119 7.02 -4.58 -10.56
C ASP A 119 5.73 -5.09 -9.85
N GLY A 120 4.61 -5.20 -10.57
CA GLY A 120 3.33 -5.69 -10.06
C GLY A 120 2.61 -4.72 -9.11
N TRP A 121 2.92 -3.43 -9.19
CA TRP A 121 2.36 -2.38 -8.35
C TRP A 121 1.80 -1.20 -9.16
N VAL A 122 0.49 -0.99 -9.09
CA VAL A 122 -0.15 0.24 -9.55
C VAL A 122 -0.01 1.31 -8.48
N ARG A 123 0.71 2.37 -8.83
CA ARG A 123 0.82 3.61 -8.06
C ARG A 123 -0.27 4.59 -8.47
N PRO A 124 -1.26 4.89 -7.62
CA PRO A 124 -2.35 5.80 -7.97
C PRO A 124 -1.88 7.22 -8.30
N ASP A 125 -0.78 7.67 -7.68
CA ASP A 125 -0.15 8.97 -7.95
C ASP A 125 0.61 9.05 -9.28
N LYS A 126 0.60 7.95 -10.05
CA LYS A 126 1.22 7.84 -11.37
C LYS A 126 0.22 7.48 -12.46
N LEU A 127 -1.06 7.28 -12.11
CA LEU A 127 -2.13 7.03 -13.08
C LEU A 127 -2.26 8.18 -14.10
N PRO A 128 -2.95 7.91 -15.23
CA PRO A 128 -3.34 8.96 -16.15
C PRO A 128 -4.14 10.09 -15.47
N PRO A 129 -4.12 11.31 -16.02
CA PRO A 129 -4.96 12.41 -15.56
C PRO A 129 -6.45 12.03 -15.57
N SER A 130 -7.17 12.50 -14.55
CA SER A 130 -8.56 12.16 -14.28
C SER A 130 -9.55 12.47 -15.39
N SER A 131 -9.35 13.59 -16.10
CA SER A 131 -10.28 14.11 -17.11
C SER A 131 -10.67 13.13 -18.22
N TYR A 132 -9.89 12.05 -18.39
CA TYR A 132 -10.10 11.02 -19.39
C TYR A 132 -9.86 9.60 -18.86
N PHE A 133 -9.66 9.43 -17.55
CA PHE A 133 -9.37 8.15 -16.91
C PHE A 133 -10.17 8.01 -15.62
N GLY A 134 -11.40 7.50 -15.76
CA GLY A 134 -12.37 7.46 -14.66
C GLY A 134 -11.89 6.74 -13.41
N PHE A 135 -11.02 5.72 -13.56
CA PHE A 135 -10.46 5.02 -12.40
C PHE A 135 -9.58 5.92 -11.52
N THR A 136 -8.90 6.93 -12.08
CA THR A 136 -8.12 7.89 -11.27
C THR A 136 -9.05 8.68 -10.35
N ASP A 137 -10.18 9.15 -10.87
CA ASP A 137 -11.18 9.89 -10.09
C ASP A 137 -11.86 9.00 -9.06
N GLU A 138 -12.30 7.80 -9.47
CA GLU A 138 -12.90 6.79 -8.59
C GLU A 138 -11.98 6.52 -7.38
N TRP A 139 -10.70 6.24 -7.64
CA TRP A 139 -9.72 5.95 -6.60
C TRP A 139 -9.51 7.11 -5.64
N TRP A 140 -9.24 8.31 -6.16
CA TRP A 140 -8.92 9.46 -5.32
C TRP A 140 -10.15 9.99 -4.58
N SER A 141 -11.33 10.00 -5.20
CA SER A 141 -12.58 10.36 -4.52
C SER A 141 -12.79 9.45 -3.32
N PHE A 142 -12.74 8.13 -3.53
CA PHE A 142 -12.98 7.17 -2.47
C PHE A 142 -12.02 7.32 -1.28
N PHE A 143 -10.70 7.38 -1.52
CA PHE A 143 -9.73 7.52 -0.42
C PHE A 143 -9.75 8.91 0.24
N ASN A 144 -10.10 9.96 -0.49
CA ASN A 144 -10.28 11.30 0.09
C ASN A 144 -11.55 11.38 0.93
N ASP A 145 -12.63 10.70 0.54
CA ASP A 145 -13.87 10.60 1.32
C ASP A 145 -13.62 9.82 2.61
N LEU A 146 -12.90 8.70 2.55
CA LEU A 146 -12.47 7.96 3.74
C LEU A 146 -11.63 8.84 4.68
N THR A 147 -10.67 9.58 4.14
CA THR A 147 -9.84 10.52 4.92
C THR A 147 -10.71 11.60 5.58
N SER A 148 -11.60 12.23 4.81
CA SER A 148 -12.43 13.35 5.28
C SER A 148 -13.50 12.92 6.28
N SER A 149 -13.86 11.63 6.30
CA SER A 149 -14.81 11.08 7.27
C SER A 149 -14.31 11.13 8.71
N ASN A 150 -12.98 11.21 8.93
CA ASN A 150 -12.31 11.11 10.23
C ASN A 150 -12.67 9.87 11.07
N ARG A 151 -13.33 8.86 10.48
CA ARG A 151 -13.76 7.62 11.17
C ARG A 151 -12.58 6.80 11.69
N PHE A 152 -11.43 6.88 11.02
CA PHE A 152 -10.23 6.10 11.32
C PHE A 152 -9.08 6.98 11.84
N GLY A 153 -9.43 8.12 12.43
CA GLY A 153 -8.49 9.11 12.94
C GLY A 153 -8.20 10.24 11.94
N PRO A 154 -7.39 11.24 12.36
CA PRO A 154 -7.11 12.45 11.58
C PRO A 154 -6.07 12.25 10.45
N TYR A 155 -5.74 11.00 10.12
CA TYR A 155 -4.65 10.67 9.20
C TYR A 155 -5.16 10.49 7.78
N LYS A 156 -4.33 10.83 6.81
CA LYS A 156 -4.62 10.54 5.40
C LYS A 156 -4.66 9.04 5.17
N ILE A 157 -5.67 8.56 4.46
CA ILE A 157 -5.79 7.16 4.07
C ILE A 157 -5.37 7.03 2.61
N ARG A 158 -4.43 6.13 2.32
CA ARG A 158 -3.82 5.98 1.00
C ARG A 158 -3.77 4.51 0.61
N GLY A 159 -4.30 4.19 -0.56
CA GLY A 159 -4.22 2.85 -1.14
C GLY A 159 -3.08 2.70 -2.13
N GLY A 160 -2.50 1.50 -2.22
CA GLY A 160 -1.74 1.00 -3.36
C GLY A 160 -2.34 -0.31 -3.87
N LEU A 161 -2.34 -0.52 -5.19
CA LEU A 161 -2.90 -1.72 -5.81
C LEU A 161 -1.78 -2.66 -6.29
N TYR A 162 -1.78 -3.89 -5.81
CA TYR A 162 -0.84 -4.94 -6.14
C TYR A 162 -1.51 -6.02 -6.96
N HIS A 163 -0.80 -6.56 -7.95
CA HIS A 163 -1.34 -7.60 -8.82
C HIS A 163 -1.64 -8.89 -8.03
N SER A 164 -0.76 -9.30 -7.12
CA SER A 164 -0.96 -10.49 -6.30
C SER A 164 -0.19 -10.39 -4.99
N HIS A 165 -0.49 -11.30 -4.05
CA HIS A 165 0.26 -11.41 -2.78
C HIS A 165 1.74 -11.66 -3.00
N PHE A 166 2.13 -12.28 -4.11
CA PHE A 166 3.52 -12.42 -4.50
C PHE A 166 4.19 -11.05 -4.64
N PHE A 167 3.62 -10.14 -5.45
CA PHE A 167 4.22 -8.81 -5.66
C PHE A 167 4.19 -7.93 -4.40
N LEU A 168 3.14 -8.03 -3.58
CA LEU A 168 3.12 -7.35 -2.29
C LEU A 168 4.23 -7.87 -1.36
N GLN A 169 4.37 -9.20 -1.26
CA GLN A 169 5.42 -9.82 -0.46
C GLN A 169 6.80 -9.36 -0.93
N GLU A 170 7.11 -9.47 -2.23
CA GLU A 170 8.42 -9.09 -2.77
C GLU A 170 8.73 -7.62 -2.52
N TYR A 171 7.75 -6.72 -2.66
CA TYR A 171 7.93 -5.30 -2.33
C TYR A 171 8.29 -5.08 -0.86
N GLN A 172 7.60 -5.77 0.05
CA GLN A 172 7.83 -5.63 1.50
C GLN A 172 9.17 -6.29 1.92
N THR A 173 9.50 -7.46 1.36
CA THR A 173 10.75 -8.16 1.67
C THR A 173 11.97 -7.36 1.21
N ILE A 174 11.92 -6.66 0.07
CA ILE A 174 13.00 -5.73 -0.34
C ILE A 174 13.25 -4.66 0.74
N CYS A 175 12.20 -4.05 1.28
CA CYS A 175 12.34 -3.04 2.34
C CYS A 175 12.94 -3.64 3.62
N ILE A 176 12.54 -4.87 3.95
CA ILE A 176 13.03 -5.60 5.12
C ILE A 176 14.49 -6.04 4.93
N ASP A 177 14.86 -6.56 3.77
CA ASP A 177 16.23 -6.99 3.44
C ASP A 177 17.19 -5.81 3.56
N GLN A 178 16.77 -4.64 3.09
CA GLN A 178 17.56 -3.42 3.30
C GLN A 178 17.68 -3.08 4.80
N CYS A 179 16.66 -3.34 5.64
CA CYS A 179 16.78 -3.17 7.10
C CYS A 179 17.80 -4.15 7.70
N ILE A 180 17.84 -5.39 7.19
CA ILE A 180 18.83 -6.40 7.59
C ILE A 180 20.25 -5.93 7.21
N GLN A 181 20.45 -5.43 5.99
CA GLN A 181 21.74 -4.94 5.48
C GLN A 181 22.27 -3.69 6.20
N GLU A 182 21.43 -2.90 6.86
CA GLU A 182 21.88 -1.75 7.65
C GLU A 182 22.09 -2.09 9.13
N ALA A 183 21.47 -3.17 9.61
CA ALA A 183 21.64 -3.64 10.98
C ALA A 183 22.98 -4.36 11.19
N PHE A 184 23.63 -4.79 10.09
CA PHE A 184 24.83 -5.64 10.06
C PHE A 184 25.70 -5.34 8.84
#